data_AF-A0A2M8HIM3-F1
#
_entry.id   AF-A0A2M8HIM3-F1
#
_cell.length_a   1.000
_cell.length_b   1.000
_cell.length_c   1.000
_cell.angle_alpha   90.00
_cell.angle_beta   90.00
_cell.angle_gamma   90.00
#
_symmetry.space_group_name_H-M   'P 1'
#
loop_
_entity.id
_entity.type
_entity.pdbx_description
1 polymer ?
#
loop_
_entity_poly.entity_id
_entity_poly.type
_entity_poly.pdbx_seq_one_letter_code
_entity_poly.pdbx_strand_id
1 'polypeptide(L)'
;MKNDIFNLNFWEKSSIYQIQYQLENLFEFENLGLFLDCLEKNQKINDYFIYYCWFFSDSSILDKYLNRKDLPLEHLLKIILAGLSIKEAKMNPLDYFGFWSEKLDSDQSLRILIHSSKNELHPIFIASLLTNLNAKSWEDFFQSLLVEEQDIYDFLKLYKHFSINEREFILASNPILCKYLNLLVGLLISTSEDLFLISLRNSIEKILKWEEYSNNMKSVFFIENEMELSIRERNSNRISCIIHDARNLQNEDVEIFLVYLKSNSVILDEYEFKLIERVMSKDFSKILELV
;
A
#
# COMPACT_ATOMS: atom_id res chain seq x y z
N MET A 1 -5.76 13.96 35.35
CA MET A 1 -4.33 13.59 35.29
C MET A 1 -3.53 14.82 34.89
N LYS A 2 -2.38 15.08 35.50
CA LYS A 2 -1.44 16.06 34.92
C LYS A 2 -0.92 15.43 33.64
N ASN A 3 -1.13 16.10 32.51
CA ASN A 3 -0.63 15.66 31.22
C ASN A 3 0.89 15.86 31.19
N ASP A 4 1.63 14.92 31.78
CA ASP A 4 3.10 14.91 31.82
C ASP A 4 3.73 14.87 30.42
N ILE A 5 2.92 14.62 29.38
CA ILE A 5 3.25 14.74 27.95
C ILE A 5 3.79 16.13 27.55
N PHE A 6 3.52 17.18 28.33
CA PHE A 6 4.07 18.52 28.10
C PHE A 6 5.47 18.73 28.71
N ASN A 7 5.98 17.76 29.48
CA ASN A 7 7.23 17.87 30.20
C ASN A 7 8.35 17.11 29.48
N LEU A 8 9.41 17.80 29.07
CA LEU A 8 10.57 17.16 28.43
C LEU A 8 11.19 16.05 29.30
N ASN A 9 11.23 16.22 30.63
CA ASN A 9 11.76 15.18 31.53
C ASN A 9 10.96 13.87 31.45
N PHE A 10 9.66 13.93 31.16
CA PHE A 10 8.86 12.74 30.97
C PHE A 10 9.40 11.95 29.77
N TRP A 11 9.53 12.59 28.61
CA TRP A 11 10.00 11.94 27.39
C TRP A 11 11.44 11.41 27.51
N GLU A 12 12.31 12.11 28.24
CA GLU A 12 13.71 11.69 28.43
C GLU A 12 13.90 10.52 29.42
N LYS A 13 13.04 10.41 30.45
CA LYS A 13 13.29 9.54 31.61
C LYS A 13 12.23 8.46 31.83
N SER A 14 11.14 8.48 31.07
CA SER A 14 10.07 7.50 31.23
C SER A 14 10.46 6.14 30.67
N SER A 15 9.94 5.10 31.30
CA SER A 15 10.05 3.74 30.77
C SER A 15 9.14 3.56 29.56
N ILE A 16 9.46 2.58 28.71
CA ILE A 16 8.67 2.24 27.52
C ILE A 16 7.19 2.01 27.87
N TYR A 17 6.89 1.34 28.99
CA TYR A 17 5.52 1.11 29.45
C TYR A 17 4.78 2.41 29.80
N GLN A 18 5.46 3.36 30.44
CA GLN A 18 4.88 4.66 30.76
C GLN A 18 4.58 5.46 29.50
N ILE A 19 5.47 5.39 28.50
CA ILE A 19 5.29 6.08 27.23
C ILE A 19 4.14 5.46 26.45
N GLN A 20 4.08 4.14 26.34
CA GLN A 20 2.97 3.45 25.68
C GLN A 20 1.64 3.83 26.33
N TYR A 21 1.54 3.76 27.66
CA TYR A 21 0.33 4.15 28.39
C TYR A 21 -0.06 5.61 28.13
N GLN A 22 0.91 6.53 28.07
CA GLN A 22 0.61 7.93 27.75
C GLN A 22 0.19 8.12 26.29
N LEU A 23 0.77 7.39 25.33
CA LEU A 23 0.33 7.44 23.94
C LEU A 23 -1.10 6.92 23.79
N GLU A 24 -1.44 5.81 24.45
CA GLU A 24 -2.82 5.28 24.50
C GLU A 24 -3.80 6.35 25.00
N ASN A 25 -3.48 7.01 26.12
CA ASN A 25 -4.30 8.09 26.66
C ASN A 25 -4.35 9.32 25.74
N LEU A 26 -3.24 9.66 25.08
CA LEU A 26 -3.14 10.78 24.16
C LEU A 26 -4.03 10.59 22.94
N PHE A 27 -4.17 9.35 22.49
CA PHE A 27 -4.97 9.02 21.31
C PHE A 27 -6.47 9.10 21.60
N GLU A 28 -6.87 8.95 22.86
CA GLU A 28 -8.22 9.21 23.37
C GLU A 28 -8.41 10.65 23.88
N PHE A 29 -7.36 11.48 23.83
CA PHE A 29 -7.41 12.83 24.35
C PHE A 29 -8.29 13.73 23.49
N GLU A 30 -9.32 14.31 24.10
CA GLU A 30 -10.30 15.18 23.44
C GLU A 30 -9.67 16.48 22.91
N ASN A 31 -8.58 16.97 23.52
CA ASN A 31 -7.94 18.22 23.13
C ASN A 31 -6.55 18.00 22.51
N LEU A 32 -6.53 17.27 21.38
CA LEU A 32 -5.31 17.03 20.60
C LEU A 32 -4.59 18.33 20.22
N GLY A 33 -5.34 19.42 19.97
CA GLY A 33 -4.78 20.72 19.59
C GLY A 33 -3.74 21.27 20.58
N LEU A 34 -4.02 21.17 21.89
CA LEU A 34 -3.05 21.61 22.92
C LEU A 34 -1.75 20.81 22.88
N PHE A 35 -1.81 19.52 22.56
CA PHE A 35 -0.64 18.68 22.43
C PHE A 35 0.17 19.03 21.18
N LEU A 36 -0.49 19.21 20.05
CA LEU A 36 0.15 19.61 18.79
C LEU A 36 0.83 20.97 18.94
N ASP A 37 0.18 21.94 19.59
CA ASP A 37 0.79 23.24 19.92
C ASP A 37 2.08 23.08 20.74
N CYS A 38 2.15 22.08 21.62
CA CYS A 38 3.35 21.80 22.39
C CYS A 38 4.46 21.20 21.52
N LEU A 39 4.11 20.28 20.61
CA LEU A 39 5.07 19.69 19.67
C LEU A 39 5.69 20.77 18.78
N GLU A 40 4.88 21.68 18.26
CA GLU A 40 5.35 22.79 17.43
C GLU A 40 6.28 23.75 18.18
N LYS A 41 5.97 24.03 19.46
CA LYS A 41 6.78 24.94 20.29
C LYS A 41 8.04 24.28 20.85
N ASN A 42 8.10 22.96 20.93
CA ASN A 42 9.20 22.24 21.55
C ASN A 42 9.73 21.11 20.65
N GLN A 43 10.70 21.45 19.82
CA GLN A 43 11.32 20.52 18.87
C GLN A 43 11.83 19.24 19.54
N LYS A 44 12.43 19.30 20.74
CA LYS A 44 12.94 18.11 21.42
C LYS A 44 11.82 17.14 21.79
N ILE A 45 10.69 17.66 22.29
CA ILE A 45 9.53 16.82 22.60
C ILE A 45 8.97 16.22 21.31
N ASN A 46 8.92 16.99 20.22
CA ASN A 46 8.50 16.50 18.92
C ASN A 46 9.39 15.37 18.40
N ASP A 47 10.72 15.51 18.50
CA ASP A 47 11.67 14.48 18.07
C ASP A 47 11.49 13.18 18.87
N TYR A 48 11.32 13.28 20.20
CA TYR A 48 10.99 12.12 21.03
C TYR A 48 9.65 11.51 20.66
N PHE A 49 8.61 12.32 20.48
CA PHE A 49 7.29 11.85 20.11
C PHE A 49 7.33 11.08 18.78
N ILE A 50 7.95 11.65 17.74
CA ILE A 50 8.14 10.99 16.44
C ILE A 50 8.93 9.69 16.61
N TYR A 51 10.02 9.70 17.38
CA TYR A 51 10.78 8.49 17.67
C TYR A 51 9.92 7.39 18.31
N TYR A 52 9.04 7.74 19.26
CA TYR A 52 8.17 6.76 19.89
C TYR A 52 7.02 6.31 18.99
N CYS A 53 6.45 7.17 18.16
CA CYS A 53 5.54 6.73 17.10
C CYS A 53 6.19 5.69 16.20
N TRP A 54 7.47 5.88 15.87
CA TRP A 54 8.26 4.91 15.13
C TRP A 54 8.55 3.64 15.92
N PHE A 55 8.90 3.76 17.19
CA PHE A 55 9.17 2.61 18.06
C PHE A 55 7.94 1.72 18.22
N PHE A 56 6.76 2.32 18.33
CA PHE A 56 5.48 1.63 18.45
C PHE A 56 4.78 1.46 17.09
N SER A 57 5.52 1.53 15.97
CA SER A 57 4.92 1.41 14.65
C SER A 57 4.15 0.11 14.49
N ASP A 58 4.64 -1.01 15.02
CA ASP A 58 3.98 -2.31 14.86
C ASP A 58 2.77 -2.50 15.80
N SER A 59 2.46 -1.50 16.64
CA SER A 59 1.34 -1.52 17.56
C SER A 59 0.07 -0.94 16.92
N SER A 60 -1.07 -1.58 17.18
CA SER A 60 -2.40 -1.09 16.78
C SER A 60 -2.80 0.23 17.45
N ILE A 61 -2.08 0.63 18.50
CA ILE A 61 -2.29 1.88 19.22
C ILE A 61 -2.06 3.06 18.27
N LEU A 62 -1.03 3.00 17.41
CA LEU A 62 -0.70 4.07 16.48
C LEU A 62 -1.76 4.24 15.39
N ASP A 63 -2.37 3.15 14.93
CA ASP A 63 -3.36 3.18 13.84
C ASP A 63 -4.56 4.07 14.19
N LYS A 64 -5.03 4.04 15.45
CA LYS A 64 -6.09 4.93 15.92
C LYS A 64 -5.71 6.40 15.82
N TYR A 65 -4.46 6.73 16.13
CA TYR A 65 -3.97 8.11 16.10
C TYR A 65 -3.82 8.63 14.68
N LEU A 66 -3.22 7.84 13.78
CA LEU A 66 -2.96 8.25 12.40
C LEU A 66 -4.26 8.53 11.63
N ASN A 67 -5.34 7.83 11.98
CA ASN A 67 -6.66 7.96 11.36
C ASN A 67 -7.60 8.95 12.07
N ARG A 68 -7.07 9.80 12.97
CA ARG A 68 -7.85 10.87 13.58
C ARG A 68 -8.18 11.96 12.55
N LYS A 69 -9.48 12.27 12.40
CA LYS A 69 -9.97 13.31 11.50
C LYS A 69 -9.44 14.71 11.85
N ASP A 70 -9.19 14.96 13.12
CA ASP A 70 -8.68 16.22 13.66
C ASP A 70 -7.14 16.31 13.67
N LEU A 71 -6.41 15.25 13.29
CA LEU A 71 -4.95 15.30 13.17
C LEU A 71 -4.55 16.12 11.94
N PRO A 72 -3.69 17.16 12.04
CA PRO A 72 -3.20 17.89 10.89
C PRO A 72 -2.35 17.03 9.95
N LEU A 73 -2.56 17.18 8.64
CA LEU A 73 -1.85 16.39 7.62
C LEU A 73 -0.33 16.58 7.69
N GLU A 74 0.14 17.80 7.95
CA GLU A 74 1.58 18.06 8.09
C GLU A 74 2.22 17.24 9.21
N HIS A 75 1.52 17.09 10.34
CA HIS A 75 2.00 16.27 11.46
C HIS A 75 2.01 14.79 11.09
N LEU A 76 0.95 14.30 10.42
CA LEU A 76 0.89 12.94 9.94
C LEU A 76 2.04 12.63 8.96
N LEU A 77 2.24 13.49 7.97
CA LEU A 77 3.32 13.33 6.98
C LEU A 77 4.70 13.43 7.64
N LYS A 78 4.90 14.31 8.63
CA LYS A 78 6.15 14.35 9.40
C LYS A 78 6.45 13.03 10.08
N ILE A 79 5.46 12.38 10.70
CA ILE A 79 5.65 11.06 11.34
C ILE A 79 6.02 10.02 10.28
N ILE A 80 5.26 9.94 9.19
CA ILE A 80 5.46 8.96 8.11
C ILE A 80 6.81 9.16 7.42
N LEU A 81 7.23 10.39 7.18
CA LEU A 81 8.46 10.69 6.44
C LEU A 81 9.72 10.71 7.32
N ALA A 82 9.59 10.95 8.63
CA ALA A 82 10.73 10.96 9.55
C ALA A 82 11.52 9.65 9.52
N GLY A 83 10.86 8.52 9.29
CA GLY A 83 11.55 7.23 9.17
C GLY A 83 12.49 7.11 8.00
N LEU A 84 12.31 7.88 6.93
CA LEU A 84 13.25 7.90 5.82
C LEU A 84 14.63 8.40 6.30
N SER A 85 14.63 9.36 7.23
CA SER A 85 15.86 9.85 7.89
C SER A 85 16.35 8.98 9.04
N ILE A 86 15.46 8.26 9.75
CA ILE A 86 15.81 7.40 10.90
C ILE A 86 16.29 6.00 10.45
N LYS A 87 15.79 5.49 9.31
CA LYS A 87 16.06 4.15 8.76
C LYS A 87 16.81 4.18 7.41
N GLU A 88 17.77 5.08 7.21
CA GLU A 88 18.59 5.18 5.98
C GLU A 88 19.33 3.90 5.53
N ALA A 89 19.10 2.70 6.09
CA ALA A 89 19.95 1.54 5.84
C ALA A 89 19.30 0.21 5.41
N LYS A 90 17.97 -0.03 5.41
CA LYS A 90 17.48 -1.43 5.21
C LYS A 90 16.19 -1.70 4.44
N MET A 91 15.27 -0.76 4.29
CA MET A 91 13.96 -1.04 3.70
C MET A 91 13.85 -0.39 2.33
N ASN A 92 13.41 -1.15 1.31
CA ASN A 92 13.16 -0.56 0.01
C ASN A 92 11.94 0.42 0.12
N PRO A 93 11.82 1.43 -0.76
CA PRO A 93 10.72 2.39 -0.70
C PRO A 93 9.33 1.75 -0.80
N LEU A 94 9.20 0.62 -1.50
CA LEU A 94 7.94 -0.09 -1.69
C LEU A 94 7.44 -0.71 -0.39
N ASP A 95 8.29 -1.45 0.31
CA ASP A 95 8.01 -2.04 1.62
C ASP A 95 7.73 -0.92 2.64
N TYR A 96 8.50 0.17 2.58
CA TYR A 96 8.36 1.30 3.49
C TYR A 96 7.00 1.98 3.37
N PHE A 97 6.64 2.40 2.16
CA PHE A 97 5.37 3.09 1.93
C PHE A 97 4.18 2.14 1.98
N GLY A 98 4.37 0.87 1.62
CA GLY A 98 3.40 -0.20 1.86
C GLY A 98 3.04 -0.31 3.33
N PHE A 99 4.03 -0.47 4.21
CA PHE A 99 3.83 -0.55 5.66
C PHE A 99 3.02 0.63 6.23
N TRP A 100 3.37 1.87 5.85
CA TRP A 100 2.65 3.04 6.34
C TRP A 100 1.26 3.19 5.73
N SER A 101 1.08 2.80 4.46
CA SER A 101 -0.24 2.80 3.84
C SER A 101 -1.18 1.82 4.55
N GLU A 102 -0.73 0.62 4.93
CA GLU A 102 -1.58 -0.37 5.60
C GLU A 102 -2.17 0.13 6.94
N LYS A 103 -1.56 1.15 7.55
CA LYS A 103 -2.03 1.77 8.80
C LYS A 103 -3.08 2.85 8.61
N LEU A 104 -3.27 3.31 7.38
CA LEU A 104 -4.17 4.40 7.04
C LEU A 104 -5.47 3.83 6.48
N ASP A 105 -6.58 4.27 7.04
CA ASP A 105 -7.89 3.95 6.49
C ASP A 105 -8.16 4.69 5.18
N SER A 106 -9.23 4.29 4.50
CA SER A 106 -9.67 4.87 3.23
C SER A 106 -9.89 6.38 3.31
N ASP A 107 -10.48 6.88 4.40
CA ASP A 107 -10.80 8.30 4.57
C ASP A 107 -9.51 9.12 4.73
N GLN A 108 -8.56 8.63 5.51
CA GLN A 108 -7.30 9.30 5.76
C GLN A 108 -6.36 9.24 4.54
N SER A 109 -6.32 8.11 3.84
CA SER A 109 -5.60 7.99 2.56
C SER A 109 -6.15 8.97 1.52
N LEU A 110 -7.47 9.07 1.38
CA LEU A 110 -8.12 10.05 0.51
C LEU A 110 -7.75 11.48 0.89
N ARG A 111 -7.80 11.79 2.19
CA ARG A 111 -7.48 13.12 2.70
C ARG A 111 -6.06 13.53 2.34
N ILE A 112 -5.08 12.63 2.48
CA ILE A 112 -3.70 12.87 2.04
C ILE A 112 -3.67 13.11 0.53
N LEU A 113 -4.28 12.23 -0.27
CA LEU A 113 -4.25 12.31 -1.73
C LEU A 113 -4.83 13.61 -2.30
N ILE A 114 -5.88 14.15 -1.68
CA ILE A 114 -6.54 15.39 -2.14
C ILE A 114 -5.79 16.65 -1.67
N HIS A 115 -5.31 16.66 -0.42
CA HIS A 115 -4.88 17.91 0.24
C HIS A 115 -3.36 18.06 0.38
N SER A 116 -2.59 16.99 0.16
CA SER A 116 -1.14 17.14 0.01
C SER A 116 -0.83 17.65 -1.39
N SER A 117 0.17 18.52 -1.51
CA SER A 117 0.68 18.88 -2.83
C SER A 117 1.26 17.62 -3.48
N LYS A 118 0.67 17.19 -4.61
CA LYS A 118 1.06 15.98 -5.36
C LYS A 118 2.57 15.91 -5.67
N ASN A 119 3.24 17.07 -5.75
CA ASN A 119 4.68 17.19 -6.03
C ASN A 119 5.58 16.89 -4.81
N GLU A 120 5.06 16.89 -3.59
CA GLU A 120 5.84 16.66 -2.37
C GLU A 120 5.83 15.18 -1.93
N LEU A 121 4.84 14.41 -2.38
CA LEU A 121 4.74 13.00 -2.02
C LEU A 121 5.53 12.13 -2.99
N HIS A 122 6.20 11.11 -2.42
CA HIS A 122 6.86 10.10 -3.21
C HIS A 122 5.84 9.33 -4.08
N PRO A 123 6.09 9.09 -5.38
CA PRO A 123 5.13 8.44 -6.25
C PRO A 123 4.65 7.08 -5.74
N ILE A 124 5.55 6.25 -5.19
CA ILE A 124 5.18 4.96 -4.58
C ILE A 124 4.20 5.15 -3.42
N PHE A 125 4.38 6.20 -2.60
CA PHE A 125 3.45 6.47 -1.51
C PHE A 125 2.07 6.82 -2.03
N ILE A 126 1.99 7.65 -3.08
CA ILE A 126 0.71 7.97 -3.75
C ILE A 126 0.06 6.67 -4.25
N ALA A 127 0.83 5.81 -4.94
CA ALA A 127 0.34 4.53 -5.43
C ALA A 127 -0.20 3.64 -4.30
N SER A 128 0.53 3.55 -3.18
CA SER A 128 0.13 2.81 -1.97
C SER A 128 -1.10 3.41 -1.28
N LEU A 129 -1.30 4.73 -1.29
CA LEU A 129 -2.50 5.33 -0.70
C LEU A 129 -3.76 5.06 -1.53
N LEU A 130 -3.63 5.03 -2.85
CA LEU A 130 -4.75 4.74 -3.76
C LEU A 130 -5.33 3.33 -3.54
N THR A 131 -4.52 2.39 -3.05
CA THR A 131 -4.95 1.01 -2.80
C THR A 131 -5.94 0.89 -1.66
N ASN A 132 -5.85 1.79 -0.68
CA ASN A 132 -6.71 1.79 0.50
C ASN A 132 -8.10 2.36 0.22
N LEU A 133 -8.30 3.01 -0.92
CA LEU A 133 -9.55 3.67 -1.22
C LEU A 133 -10.66 2.65 -1.43
N ASN A 134 -11.72 2.77 -0.63
CA ASN A 134 -12.99 2.08 -0.84
C ASN A 134 -13.76 2.72 -2.01
N ALA A 135 -14.87 2.11 -2.43
CA ALA A 135 -15.65 2.57 -3.57
C ALA A 135 -16.08 4.06 -3.45
N LYS A 136 -16.52 4.49 -2.26
CA LYS A 136 -16.92 5.87 -2.02
C LYS A 136 -15.73 6.83 -2.08
N SER A 137 -14.62 6.49 -1.44
CA SER A 137 -13.42 7.33 -1.47
C SER A 137 -12.81 7.42 -2.87
N TRP A 138 -12.96 6.38 -3.69
CA TRP A 138 -12.62 6.44 -5.11
C TRP A 138 -13.49 7.43 -5.87
N GLU A 139 -14.82 7.40 -5.68
CA GLU A 139 -15.72 8.38 -6.27
C GLU A 139 -15.34 9.81 -5.88
N ASP A 140 -15.09 10.06 -4.59
CA ASP A 140 -14.67 11.37 -4.08
C ASP A 140 -13.31 11.81 -4.67
N PHE A 141 -12.35 10.88 -4.78
CA PHE A 141 -11.05 11.14 -5.40
C PHE A 141 -11.20 11.52 -6.87
N PHE A 142 -12.01 10.78 -7.65
CA PHE A 142 -12.24 11.14 -9.06
C PHE A 142 -12.99 12.44 -9.21
N GLN A 143 -14.00 12.71 -8.38
CA GLN A 143 -14.67 14.02 -8.40
C GLN A 143 -13.69 15.16 -8.17
N SER A 144 -12.67 14.96 -7.32
CA SER A 144 -11.61 15.96 -7.12
C SER A 144 -10.69 16.14 -8.34
N LEU A 145 -10.52 15.10 -9.18
CA LEU A 145 -9.72 15.15 -10.41
C LEU A 145 -10.51 15.63 -11.64
N LEU A 146 -11.82 15.41 -11.67
CA LEU A 146 -12.68 15.74 -12.81
C LEU A 146 -13.03 17.23 -12.89
N VAL A 147 -12.44 18.08 -12.03
CA VAL A 147 -12.62 19.52 -12.08
C VAL A 147 -11.96 20.11 -13.34
N GLU A 148 -10.79 19.60 -13.74
CA GLU A 148 -10.09 19.99 -14.98
C GLU A 148 -9.48 18.75 -15.67
N GLU A 149 -9.61 18.63 -17.01
CA GLU A 149 -9.00 17.52 -17.78
C GLU A 149 -7.48 17.41 -17.57
N GLN A 150 -6.84 18.56 -17.34
CA GLN A 150 -5.43 18.68 -17.02
C GLN A 150 -5.05 17.92 -15.72
N ASP A 151 -5.93 17.90 -14.71
CA ASP A 151 -5.69 17.19 -13.45
C ASP A 151 -5.64 15.67 -13.63
N ILE A 152 -6.44 15.13 -14.55
CA ILE A 152 -6.40 13.72 -14.93
C ILE A 152 -5.08 13.41 -15.60
N TYR A 153 -4.67 14.25 -16.57
CA TYR A 153 -3.42 14.04 -17.28
C TYR A 153 -2.20 14.16 -16.36
N ASP A 154 -2.19 15.11 -15.43
CA ASP A 154 -1.12 15.28 -14.45
C ASP A 154 -1.10 14.15 -13.40
N PHE A 155 -2.27 13.62 -13.02
CA PHE A 155 -2.34 12.40 -12.22
C PHE A 155 -1.71 11.21 -12.96
N LEU A 156 -2.05 11.00 -14.24
CA LEU A 156 -1.46 9.90 -15.02
C LEU A 156 0.05 10.09 -15.24
N LYS A 157 0.54 11.33 -15.34
CA LYS A 157 1.99 11.61 -15.43
C LYS A 157 2.77 11.16 -14.21
N LEU A 158 2.16 10.98 -13.04
CA LEU A 158 2.85 10.39 -11.89
C LEU A 158 3.47 9.04 -12.26
N TYR A 159 2.81 8.28 -13.14
CA TYR A 159 3.31 7.00 -13.60
C TYR A 159 4.49 7.11 -14.58
N LYS A 160 4.83 8.30 -15.11
CA LYS A 160 6.07 8.53 -15.89
C LYS A 160 7.32 8.35 -15.02
N HIS A 161 7.20 8.47 -13.70
CA HIS A 161 8.31 8.31 -12.77
C HIS A 161 8.66 6.85 -12.45
N PHE A 162 7.85 5.91 -12.90
CA PHE A 162 8.07 4.48 -12.69
C PHE A 162 8.56 3.81 -13.97
N SER A 163 9.45 2.83 -13.82
CA SER A 163 9.78 1.87 -14.87
C SER A 163 8.54 1.05 -15.28
N ILE A 164 8.60 0.38 -16.43
CA ILE A 164 7.50 -0.49 -16.89
C ILE A 164 7.17 -1.57 -15.83
N ASN A 165 8.20 -2.21 -15.26
CA ASN A 165 8.03 -3.27 -14.29
C ASN A 165 7.41 -2.75 -12.98
N GLU A 166 7.84 -1.57 -12.50
CA GLU A 166 7.23 -0.95 -11.31
C GLU A 166 5.76 -0.58 -11.55
N ARG A 167 5.43 -0.04 -12.73
CA ARG A 167 4.03 0.23 -13.10
C ARG A 167 3.20 -1.04 -13.09
N GLU A 168 3.68 -2.08 -13.75
CA GLU A 168 2.98 -3.36 -13.84
C GLU A 168 2.83 -4.01 -12.46
N PHE A 169 3.84 -3.94 -11.61
CA PHE A 169 3.77 -4.41 -10.23
C PHE A 169 2.73 -3.63 -9.40
N ILE A 170 2.70 -2.29 -9.50
CA ILE A 170 1.70 -1.44 -8.83
C ILE A 170 0.28 -1.79 -9.30
N LEU A 171 0.09 -1.94 -10.60
CA LEU A 171 -1.18 -2.31 -11.22
C LEU A 171 -1.62 -3.72 -10.80
N ALA A 172 -0.67 -4.67 -10.79
CA ALA A 172 -0.92 -6.06 -10.42
C ALA A 172 -1.32 -6.19 -8.95
N SER A 173 -0.62 -5.45 -8.09
CA SER A 173 -0.89 -5.40 -6.65
C SER A 173 -2.27 -4.83 -6.35
N ASN A 174 -2.85 -4.05 -7.29
CA ASN A 174 -4.07 -3.26 -7.06
C ASN A 174 -5.06 -3.35 -8.24
N PRO A 175 -5.86 -4.42 -8.30
CA PRO A 175 -6.81 -4.65 -9.39
C PRO A 175 -7.86 -3.53 -9.54
N ILE A 176 -8.28 -2.92 -8.43
CA ILE A 176 -9.24 -1.79 -8.43
C ILE A 176 -8.63 -0.57 -9.12
N LEU A 177 -7.41 -0.19 -8.72
CA LEU A 177 -6.65 0.90 -9.34
C LEU A 177 -6.46 0.64 -10.84
N CYS A 178 -6.13 -0.60 -11.21
CA CYS A 178 -5.97 -1.00 -12.62
C CYS A 178 -7.25 -0.74 -13.45
N LYS A 179 -8.42 -1.14 -12.93
CA LYS A 179 -9.73 -0.88 -13.59
C LYS A 179 -10.02 0.60 -13.75
N TYR A 180 -9.75 1.40 -12.73
CA TYR A 180 -9.96 2.84 -12.81
C TYR A 180 -9.00 3.54 -13.77
N LEU A 181 -7.72 3.18 -13.74
CA LEU A 181 -6.75 3.72 -14.69
C LEU A 181 -7.11 3.36 -16.13
N ASN A 182 -7.66 2.16 -16.38
CA ASN A 182 -8.18 1.79 -17.69
C ASN A 182 -9.26 2.77 -18.19
N LEU A 183 -10.18 3.17 -17.31
CA LEU A 183 -11.21 4.15 -17.65
C LEU A 183 -10.59 5.52 -17.97
N LEU A 184 -9.73 6.05 -17.10
CA LEU A 184 -9.09 7.36 -17.28
C LEU A 184 -8.24 7.42 -18.54
N VAL A 185 -7.42 6.40 -18.76
CA VAL A 185 -6.57 6.27 -19.94
C VAL A 185 -7.43 6.16 -21.21
N GLY A 186 -8.57 5.45 -21.14
CA GLY A 186 -9.55 5.38 -22.23
C GLY A 186 -10.15 6.74 -22.61
N LEU A 187 -10.43 7.60 -21.63
CA LEU A 187 -10.92 8.96 -21.87
C LEU A 187 -9.89 9.81 -22.65
N LEU A 188 -8.61 9.76 -22.26
CA LEU A 188 -7.55 10.61 -22.79
C LEU A 188 -6.86 10.09 -24.07
N ILE A 189 -6.87 8.77 -24.31
CA ILE A 189 -6.25 8.20 -25.52
C ILE A 189 -7.05 8.50 -26.78
N SER A 190 -8.36 8.69 -26.66
CA SER A 190 -9.21 9.04 -27.80
C SER A 190 -8.79 10.37 -28.47
N THR A 191 -8.01 11.20 -27.78
CA THR A 191 -7.61 12.54 -28.19
C THR A 191 -6.09 12.77 -28.26
N SER A 192 -5.25 11.77 -27.95
CA SER A 192 -3.79 12.00 -27.79
C SER A 192 -2.90 10.93 -28.46
N GLU A 193 -1.79 11.37 -29.07
CA GLU A 193 -0.69 10.52 -29.58
C GLU A 193 0.43 10.33 -28.54
N ASP A 194 0.16 10.55 -27.25
CA ASP A 194 1.19 10.45 -26.21
C ASP A 194 1.64 8.99 -26.04
N LEU A 195 2.87 8.70 -26.48
CA LEU A 195 3.52 7.38 -26.38
C LEU A 195 3.51 6.84 -24.95
N PHE A 196 3.55 7.70 -23.94
CA PHE A 196 3.44 7.26 -22.56
C PHE A 196 2.06 6.70 -22.23
N LEU A 197 0.98 7.35 -22.66
CA LEU A 197 -0.38 6.87 -22.40
C LEU A 197 -0.61 5.54 -23.12
N ILE A 198 -0.08 5.39 -24.34
CA ILE A 198 -0.10 4.11 -25.07
C ILE A 198 0.67 3.03 -24.28
N SER A 199 1.86 3.34 -23.79
CA SER A 199 2.64 2.41 -22.96
C SER A 199 1.90 2.03 -21.67
N LEU A 200 1.28 2.99 -20.99
CA LEU A 200 0.50 2.74 -19.76
C LEU A 200 -0.72 1.86 -20.06
N ARG A 201 -1.42 2.10 -21.17
CA ARG A 201 -2.53 1.27 -21.64
C ARG A 201 -2.08 -0.16 -21.89
N ASN A 202 -0.94 -0.37 -22.55
CA ASN A 202 -0.42 -1.71 -22.81
C ASN A 202 -0.16 -2.48 -21.50
N SER A 203 0.43 -1.81 -20.49
CA SER A 203 0.61 -2.41 -19.16
C SER A 203 -0.73 -2.74 -18.49
N ILE A 204 -1.72 -1.84 -18.56
CA ILE A 204 -3.07 -2.10 -18.03
C ILE A 204 -3.71 -3.30 -18.73
N GLU A 205 -3.72 -3.34 -20.06
CA GLU A 205 -4.30 -4.43 -20.85
C GLU A 205 -3.59 -5.77 -20.59
N LYS A 206 -2.27 -5.76 -20.37
CA LYS A 206 -1.51 -6.94 -19.96
C LYS A 206 -2.01 -7.50 -18.63
N ILE A 207 -2.16 -6.65 -17.61
CA ILE A 207 -2.64 -7.06 -16.28
C ILE A 207 -4.11 -7.52 -16.34
N LEU A 208 -4.98 -6.82 -17.08
CA LEU A 208 -6.40 -7.16 -17.18
C LEU A 208 -6.65 -8.52 -17.85
N LYS A 209 -5.74 -9.03 -18.69
CA LYS A 209 -5.84 -10.40 -19.24
C LYS A 209 -5.87 -11.47 -18.16
N TRP A 210 -5.28 -11.21 -16.99
CA TRP A 210 -5.29 -12.15 -15.88
C TRP A 210 -6.57 -12.10 -15.05
N GLU A 211 -7.43 -11.11 -15.26
CA GLU A 211 -8.73 -11.01 -14.58
C GLU A 211 -9.63 -12.19 -14.94
N GLU A 212 -9.71 -12.54 -16.22
CA GLU A 212 -10.49 -13.69 -16.70
C GLU A 212 -9.98 -14.99 -16.07
N TYR A 213 -8.66 -15.16 -16.02
CA TYR A 213 -8.02 -16.30 -15.36
C TYR A 213 -8.39 -16.37 -13.87
N SER A 214 -8.28 -15.25 -13.15
CA SER A 214 -8.61 -15.16 -11.74
C SER A 214 -10.07 -15.54 -11.46
N ASN A 215 -10.99 -15.03 -12.28
CA ASN A 215 -12.42 -15.32 -12.15
C ASN A 215 -12.72 -16.80 -12.43
N ASN A 216 -12.08 -17.39 -13.45
CA ASN A 216 -12.21 -18.81 -13.75
C ASN A 216 -11.73 -19.66 -12.56
N MET A 217 -10.57 -19.34 -11.98
CA MET A 217 -10.05 -20.04 -10.80
C MET A 217 -10.99 -19.94 -9.60
N LYS A 218 -11.54 -18.76 -9.32
CA LYS A 218 -12.53 -18.56 -8.26
C LYS A 218 -13.79 -19.40 -8.45
N SER A 219 -14.25 -19.51 -9.69
CA SER A 219 -15.45 -20.30 -10.03
C SER A 219 -15.24 -21.81 -9.88
N VAL A 220 -14.03 -22.31 -10.11
CA VAL A 220 -13.71 -23.74 -10.08
C VAL A 220 -13.39 -24.22 -8.66
N PHE A 221 -12.68 -23.40 -7.87
CA PHE A 221 -12.08 -23.84 -6.60
C PHE A 221 -12.79 -23.31 -5.35
N PHE A 222 -13.91 -22.58 -5.46
CA PHE A 222 -14.68 -22.05 -4.33
C PHE A 222 -13.81 -21.43 -3.22
N ILE A 223 -12.99 -20.46 -3.62
CA ILE A 223 -11.87 -19.96 -2.83
C ILE A 223 -12.28 -19.44 -1.44
N GLU A 224 -13.47 -18.85 -1.32
CA GLU A 224 -14.02 -18.36 -0.05
C GLU A 224 -14.05 -19.45 1.02
N ASN A 225 -14.39 -20.69 0.64
CA ASN A 225 -14.42 -21.83 1.55
C ASN A 225 -13.00 -22.31 1.90
N GLU A 226 -12.04 -22.21 0.97
CA GLU A 226 -10.67 -22.65 1.21
C GLU A 226 -9.90 -21.79 2.21
N MET A 227 -10.28 -20.51 2.35
CA MET A 227 -9.64 -19.60 3.32
C MET A 227 -9.85 -20.06 4.77
N GLU A 228 -10.95 -20.74 5.06
CA GLU A 228 -11.27 -21.27 6.39
C GLU A 228 -10.56 -22.60 6.70
N LEU A 229 -10.02 -23.26 5.67
CA LEU A 229 -9.36 -24.56 5.79
C LEU A 229 -7.89 -24.42 6.18
N SER A 230 -7.37 -25.40 6.90
CA SER A 230 -5.93 -25.51 7.12
C SER A 230 -5.20 -25.84 5.82
N ILE A 231 -3.92 -25.47 5.72
CA ILE A 231 -3.10 -25.64 4.50
C ILE A 231 -3.17 -27.08 3.93
N ARG A 232 -3.30 -28.09 4.80
CA ARG A 232 -3.36 -29.51 4.38
C ARG A 232 -4.70 -29.95 3.81
N GLU A 233 -5.75 -29.19 4.06
CA GLU A 233 -7.14 -29.48 3.66
C GLU A 233 -7.55 -28.73 2.38
N ARG A 234 -6.78 -27.71 1.99
CA ARG A 234 -6.99 -26.92 0.77
C ARG A 234 -6.72 -27.75 -0.48
N ASN A 235 -7.38 -27.40 -1.59
CA ASN A 235 -7.24 -28.13 -2.84
C ASN A 235 -5.88 -27.84 -3.50
N SER A 236 -4.96 -28.81 -3.43
CA SER A 236 -3.63 -28.70 -4.05
C SER A 236 -3.67 -28.62 -5.58
N ASN A 237 -4.78 -28.98 -6.23
CA ASN A 237 -4.94 -28.83 -7.67
C ASN A 237 -4.96 -27.36 -8.08
N ARG A 238 -5.49 -26.45 -7.24
CA ARG A 238 -5.46 -25.01 -7.49
C ARG A 238 -4.02 -24.52 -7.68
N ILE A 239 -3.15 -24.84 -6.73
CA ILE A 239 -1.73 -24.48 -6.76
C ILE A 239 -1.03 -25.11 -7.97
N SER A 240 -1.37 -26.36 -8.29
CA SER A 240 -0.82 -27.07 -9.46
C SER A 240 -1.21 -26.39 -10.78
N CYS A 241 -2.45 -25.93 -10.93
CA CYS A 241 -2.91 -25.15 -12.08
C CYS A 241 -2.16 -23.82 -12.18
N ILE A 242 -2.04 -23.08 -11.07
CA ILE A 242 -1.29 -21.81 -11.04
C ILE A 242 0.16 -22.02 -11.51
N ILE A 243 0.84 -23.05 -11.00
CA ILE A 243 2.22 -23.37 -11.39
C ILE A 243 2.31 -23.75 -12.87
N HIS A 244 1.40 -24.59 -13.35
CA HIS A 244 1.36 -25.01 -14.75
C HIS A 244 1.24 -23.81 -15.68
N ASP A 245 0.34 -22.88 -15.39
CA ASP A 245 0.09 -21.74 -16.26
C ASP A 245 1.17 -20.68 -16.13
N ALA A 246 1.71 -20.46 -14.92
CA ALA A 246 2.84 -19.57 -14.69
C ALA A 246 4.09 -20.00 -15.48
N ARG A 247 4.30 -21.31 -15.69
CA ARG A 247 5.42 -21.83 -16.52
C ARG A 247 5.32 -21.47 -18.00
N ASN A 248 4.13 -21.15 -18.48
CA ASN A 248 3.90 -20.75 -19.87
C ASN A 248 4.09 -19.24 -20.08
N LEU A 249 4.30 -18.48 -19.00
CA LEU A 249 4.60 -17.05 -19.07
C LEU A 249 6.10 -16.80 -19.29
N GLN A 250 6.44 -15.60 -19.77
CA GLN A 250 7.83 -15.16 -19.78
C GLN A 250 8.31 -14.96 -18.34
N ASN A 251 9.58 -15.25 -18.05
CA ASN A 251 10.12 -15.18 -16.68
C ASN A 251 9.86 -13.82 -15.99
N GLU A 252 9.91 -12.73 -16.76
CA GLU A 252 9.69 -11.36 -16.27
C GLU A 252 8.23 -11.11 -15.85
N ASP A 253 7.28 -11.90 -16.37
CA ASP A 253 5.85 -11.76 -16.10
C ASP A 253 5.40 -12.63 -14.93
N VAL A 254 6.16 -13.66 -14.57
CA VAL A 254 5.77 -14.65 -13.55
C VAL A 254 5.55 -13.97 -12.20
N GLU A 255 6.48 -13.12 -11.76
CA GLU A 255 6.38 -12.44 -10.48
C GLU A 255 5.13 -11.54 -10.42
N ILE A 256 4.94 -10.72 -11.45
CA ILE A 256 3.82 -9.79 -11.57
C ILE A 256 2.48 -10.55 -11.64
N PHE A 257 2.44 -11.69 -12.33
CA PHE A 257 1.29 -12.57 -12.39
C PHE A 257 0.93 -13.15 -11.01
N LEU A 258 1.91 -13.67 -10.27
CA LEU A 258 1.67 -14.19 -8.92
C LEU A 258 1.18 -13.09 -7.97
N VAL A 259 1.76 -11.90 -8.06
CA VAL A 259 1.30 -10.72 -7.30
C VAL A 259 -0.17 -10.43 -7.62
N TYR A 260 -0.55 -10.41 -8.90
CA TYR A 260 -1.94 -10.20 -9.30
C TYR A 260 -2.90 -11.26 -8.76
N LEU A 261 -2.51 -12.54 -8.79
CA LEU A 261 -3.31 -13.63 -8.25
C LEU A 261 -3.48 -13.52 -6.73
N LYS A 262 -2.43 -13.14 -6.02
CA LYS A 262 -2.48 -12.89 -4.57
C LYS A 262 -3.40 -11.71 -4.24
N SER A 263 -3.27 -10.59 -4.94
CA SER A 263 -4.14 -9.42 -4.75
C SER A 263 -5.60 -9.67 -5.10
N ASN A 264 -5.89 -10.65 -5.95
CA ASN A 264 -7.24 -11.12 -6.22
C ASN A 264 -7.69 -12.28 -5.32
N SER A 265 -6.95 -12.62 -4.26
CA SER A 265 -7.28 -13.74 -3.36
C SER A 265 -7.35 -15.09 -4.07
N VAL A 266 -6.67 -15.27 -5.20
CA VAL A 266 -6.50 -16.59 -5.84
C VAL A 266 -5.38 -17.38 -5.18
N ILE A 267 -4.33 -16.70 -4.71
CA ILE A 267 -3.33 -17.23 -3.78
C ILE A 267 -3.74 -16.73 -2.39
N LEU A 268 -3.89 -17.63 -1.42
CA LEU A 268 -4.61 -17.31 -0.18
C LEU A 268 -3.74 -16.66 0.88
N ASP A 269 -2.45 -16.99 0.91
CA ASP A 269 -1.53 -16.49 1.92
C ASP A 269 -0.07 -16.47 1.44
N GLU A 270 0.80 -15.91 2.29
CA GLU A 270 2.24 -15.85 2.06
C GLU A 270 2.90 -17.21 1.96
N TYR A 271 2.34 -18.24 2.58
CA TYR A 271 2.91 -19.57 2.53
C TYR A 271 2.72 -20.17 1.14
N GLU A 272 1.51 -20.10 0.58
CA GLU A 272 1.23 -20.52 -0.79
C GLU A 272 2.05 -19.73 -1.81
N PHE A 273 2.14 -18.40 -1.62
CA PHE A 273 2.94 -17.54 -2.48
C PHE A 273 4.40 -17.99 -2.53
N LYS A 274 5.05 -18.13 -1.36
CA LYS A 274 6.44 -18.58 -1.25
C LYS A 274 6.65 -20.01 -1.75
N LEU A 275 5.66 -20.89 -1.59
CA LEU A 275 5.71 -22.24 -2.12
C LEU A 275 5.77 -22.21 -3.65
N ILE A 276 4.88 -21.44 -4.29
CA ILE A 276 4.86 -21.30 -5.75
C ILE A 276 6.17 -20.69 -6.25
N GLU A 277 6.64 -19.59 -5.66
CA GLU A 277 7.93 -18.98 -6.01
C GLU A 277 9.09 -19.99 -5.93
N ARG A 278 9.13 -20.78 -4.85
CA ARG A 278 10.18 -21.78 -4.66
C ARG A 278 10.12 -22.88 -5.73
N VAL A 279 8.93 -23.34 -6.09
CA VAL A 279 8.76 -24.36 -7.16
C VAL A 279 9.09 -23.79 -8.54
N MET A 280 8.84 -22.51 -8.76
CA MET A 280 9.15 -21.80 -10.00
C MET A 280 10.62 -21.40 -10.11
N SER A 281 11.37 -21.39 -9.00
CA SER A 281 12.79 -21.11 -9.00
C SER A 281 13.61 -22.17 -9.75
N LYS A 282 14.65 -21.73 -10.48
CA LYS A 282 15.52 -22.59 -11.32
C LYS A 282 16.20 -23.73 -10.56
N ASP A 283 16.30 -23.63 -9.24
CA ASP A 283 16.92 -24.66 -8.40
C ASP A 283 16.00 -25.86 -8.16
N PHE A 284 14.67 -25.68 -8.21
CA PHE A 284 13.72 -26.76 -8.03
C PHE A 284 13.56 -27.62 -9.30
N SER A 285 13.68 -27.01 -10.48
CA SER A 285 13.71 -27.73 -11.77
C SER A 285 14.86 -28.74 -11.85
N LYS A 286 16.03 -28.42 -11.29
CA LYS A 286 17.19 -29.34 -11.24
C LYS A 286 16.98 -30.53 -10.30
N ILE A 287 16.16 -30.38 -9.26
CA ILE A 287 15.85 -31.45 -8.31
C ILE A 287 14.89 -32.47 -8.95
N LEU A 288 13.95 -32.00 -9.79
CA LEU A 288 13.03 -32.88 -10.52
C LEU A 288 13.70 -33.63 -11.69
N GLU A 289 14.81 -33.14 -12.22
CA GLU A 289 15.63 -33.87 -13.21
C GLU A 289 16.46 -35.02 -12.58
N LEU A 290 16.51 -35.11 -11.25
CA LEU A 290 17.27 -36.12 -10.49
C LEU A 290 16.38 -37.23 -9.90
N VAL A 291 15.06 -37.20 -10.14
CA VAL A 291 14.07 -38.21 -9.71
C VAL A 291 13.45 -38.87 -10.93
#